data_AF-A0A1R4KGY9-F1
#
_entry.id   AF-A0A1R4KGY9-F1
#
_cell.length_a   1.000
_cell.length_b   1.000
_cell.length_c   1.000
_cell.angle_alpha   90.00
_cell.angle_beta   90.00
_cell.angle_gamma   90.00
#
_symmetry.space_group_name_H-M   'P 1'
#
loop_
_entity.id
_entity.type
_entity.pdbx_description
1 polymer ?
#
loop_
_entity_poly.entity_id
_entity_poly.type
_entity_poly.pdbx_seq_one_letter_code
_entity_poly.pdbx_strand_id
1 'polypeptide(L)'
;MPVLLREKTIVARKAHHCDTCEATAISAGESYSRQTYVYDGRVYDWIQCDSCRAIAALVFTWMEDWYDEGISRDDYMEWAREHRDHPLHGEAARAYLARASGESQ
;
A
#
# COMPACT_ATOMS: atom_id res chain seq x y z
N MET A 1 8.84 -6.77 -13.68
CA MET A 1 8.32 -5.59 -12.97
C MET A 1 7.18 -4.94 -13.75
N PRO A 2 6.05 -4.63 -13.12
CA PRO A 2 5.01 -3.78 -13.71
C PRO A 2 5.55 -2.41 -14.12
N VAL A 3 5.13 -1.89 -15.27
CA VAL A 3 5.50 -0.55 -15.74
C VAL A 3 4.39 0.44 -15.39
N LEU A 4 4.72 1.51 -14.67
CA LEU A 4 3.77 2.58 -14.36
C LEU A 4 3.45 3.38 -15.63
N LEU A 5 2.18 3.37 -16.04
CA LEU A 5 1.68 4.18 -17.15
C LEU A 5 1.18 5.54 -16.69
N ARG A 6 0.58 5.60 -15.49
CA ARG A 6 -0.02 6.83 -14.97
C ARG A 6 -0.17 6.78 -13.46
N GLU A 7 0.00 7.91 -12.80
CA GLU A 7 -0.35 8.08 -11.39
C GLU A 7 -1.22 9.33 -11.19
N LYS A 8 -2.16 9.26 -10.26
CA LYS A 8 -2.96 10.40 -9.80
C LYS A 8 -3.22 10.31 -8.30
N THR A 9 -3.29 11.48 -7.66
CA THR A 9 -3.98 11.63 -6.38
C THR A 9 -5.42 12.06 -6.66
N ILE A 10 -6.40 11.38 -6.04
CA ILE A 10 -7.84 11.59 -6.27
C ILE A 10 -8.50 11.85 -4.92
N VAL A 11 -9.46 12.79 -4.87
CA VAL A 11 -10.38 12.94 -3.73
C VAL A 11 -11.57 11.99 -3.94
N ALA A 12 -11.78 11.10 -2.99
CA ALA A 12 -12.83 10.09 -3.03
C ALA A 12 -14.21 10.73 -2.94
N ARG A 13 -15.12 10.33 -3.83
CA ARG A 13 -16.54 10.74 -3.79
C ARG A 13 -17.43 9.75 -3.03
N LYS A 14 -16.90 8.56 -2.76
CA LYS A 14 -17.52 7.46 -2.02
C LYS A 14 -16.42 6.63 -1.38
N ALA A 15 -16.78 5.70 -0.51
CA ALA A 15 -15.79 4.79 0.06
C ALA A 15 -15.11 3.91 -1.01
N HIS A 16 -13.81 3.67 -0.86
CA HIS A 16 -13.00 2.81 -1.71
C HIS A 16 -12.21 1.80 -0.87
N HIS A 17 -11.99 0.64 -1.48
CA HIS A 17 -11.09 -0.37 -0.97
C HIS A 17 -9.64 -0.02 -1.37
N CYS A 18 -8.70 -0.31 -0.49
CA CYS A 18 -7.26 -0.15 -0.72
C CYS A 18 -6.68 -1.51 -1.10
N ASP A 19 -6.06 -1.61 -2.28
CA ASP A 19 -5.47 -2.86 -2.79
C ASP A 19 -4.25 -3.30 -1.98
N THR A 20 -3.62 -2.40 -1.21
CA THR A 20 -2.47 -2.73 -0.36
C THR A 20 -2.88 -3.34 0.98
N CYS A 21 -3.74 -2.67 1.76
CA CYS A 21 -4.13 -3.19 3.08
C CYS A 21 -5.40 -4.04 3.04
N GLU A 22 -6.01 -4.22 1.86
CA GLU A 22 -7.25 -4.95 1.65
C GLU A 22 -8.46 -4.53 2.52
N ALA A 23 -8.43 -3.30 3.05
CA ALA A 23 -9.51 -2.73 3.83
C ALA A 23 -10.26 -1.64 3.05
N THR A 24 -11.51 -1.38 3.44
CA THR A 24 -12.23 -0.15 3.07
C THR A 24 -11.63 1.03 3.84
N ALA A 25 -10.44 1.46 3.42
CA ALA A 25 -9.60 2.40 4.15
C ALA A 25 -9.64 3.83 3.58
N ILE A 26 -10.52 4.09 2.61
CA ILE A 26 -10.65 5.39 1.95
C ILE A 26 -12.13 5.78 2.02
N SER A 27 -12.45 6.83 2.76
CA SER A 27 -13.78 7.39 2.94
C SER A 27 -14.06 8.51 1.94
N ALA A 28 -15.33 8.90 1.79
CA ALA A 28 -15.67 10.07 0.98
C ALA A 28 -15.01 11.34 1.56
N GLY A 29 -14.39 12.14 0.70
CA GLY A 29 -13.63 13.34 1.08
C GLY A 29 -12.14 13.09 1.32
N GLU A 30 -11.70 11.84 1.50
CA GLU A 30 -10.29 11.49 1.68
C GLU A 30 -9.55 11.39 0.34
N SER A 31 -8.24 11.66 0.36
CA SER A 31 -7.36 11.43 -0.77
C SER A 31 -6.86 9.98 -0.85
N TYR A 32 -6.63 9.52 -2.07
CA TYR A 32 -5.95 8.25 -2.35
C TYR A 32 -5.13 8.34 -3.63
N SER A 33 -4.15 7.46 -3.80
CA SER A 33 -3.44 7.30 -5.07
C SER A 33 -4.09 6.22 -5.93
N ARG A 34 -4.20 6.51 -7.23
CA ARG A 34 -4.53 5.52 -8.26
C ARG A 34 -3.40 5.48 -9.27
N GLN A 35 -2.73 4.33 -9.32
CA GLN A 35 -1.64 4.04 -10.24
C GLN A 35 -2.14 3.06 -11.30
N THR A 36 -1.90 3.36 -12.58
CA THR A 36 -2.23 2.47 -13.70
C THR A 36 -0.94 1.82 -14.16
N TYR A 37 -0.89 0.51 -14.15
CA TYR A 37 0.26 -0.30 -14.52
C TYR A 37 -0.02 -1.14 -15.77
N VAL A 38 1.05 -1.54 -16.47
CA VAL A 38 1.03 -2.65 -17.42
C VAL A 38 2.00 -3.74 -16.98
N TYR A 39 1.53 -4.98 -16.95
CA TYR A 39 2.34 -6.16 -16.67
C TYR A 39 1.87 -7.31 -17.55
N ASP A 40 2.80 -7.97 -18.24
CA ASP A 40 2.52 -9.07 -19.18
C ASP A 40 1.38 -8.74 -20.19
N GLY A 41 1.44 -7.55 -20.78
CA GLY A 41 0.44 -7.05 -21.74
C GLY A 41 -0.92 -6.68 -21.14
N ARG A 42 -1.11 -6.82 -19.83
CA ARG A 42 -2.36 -6.49 -19.13
C ARG A 42 -2.25 -5.16 -18.41
N VAL A 43 -3.22 -4.28 -18.64
CA VAL A 43 -3.34 -3.01 -17.93
C VAL A 43 -4.23 -3.19 -16.71
N TYR A 44 -3.79 -2.71 -15.56
CA TYR A 44 -4.55 -2.74 -14.31
C TYR A 44 -4.33 -1.45 -13.50
N ASP A 45 -5.25 -1.18 -12.57
CA ASP A 45 -5.09 -0.11 -11.61
C ASP A 45 -4.74 -0.67 -10.23
N TRP A 46 -4.01 0.12 -9.46
CA TRP A 46 -3.70 -0.08 -8.06
C TRP A 46 -4.16 1.15 -7.27
N ILE A 47 -5.15 0.95 -6.40
CA ILE A 47 -5.75 1.94 -5.51
C ILE A 47 -5.10 1.80 -4.14
N GLN A 48 -4.49 2.87 -3.66
CA GLN A 48 -3.78 2.84 -2.39
C GLN A 48 -4.21 4.02 -1.50
N CYS A 49 -4.57 3.73 -0.25
CA CYS A 49 -4.90 4.75 0.74
C CYS A 49 -3.63 5.51 1.18
N ASP A 50 -3.78 6.74 1.65
CA ASP A 50 -2.63 7.58 2.02
C ASP A 50 -1.73 6.94 3.09
N SER A 51 -2.31 6.20 4.04
CA SER A 51 -1.53 5.49 5.06
C SER A 51 -0.64 4.39 4.48
N CYS A 52 -1.09 3.69 3.45
CA CYS A 52 -0.28 2.67 2.77
C CYS A 52 0.75 3.30 1.82
N ARG A 53 0.39 4.42 1.20
CA ARG A 53 1.32 5.21 0.38
C ARG A 53 2.49 5.76 1.21
N ALA A 54 2.21 6.25 2.41
CA ALA A 54 3.21 6.84 3.29
C ALA A 54 4.34 5.87 3.69
N ILE A 55 4.07 4.57 3.73
CA ILE A 55 5.05 3.54 4.09
C ILE A 55 5.64 2.82 2.86
N ALA A 56 5.18 3.12 1.65
CA ALA A 56 5.60 2.42 0.43
C ALA A 56 7.11 2.45 0.23
N ALA A 57 7.74 3.60 0.44
CA ALA A 57 9.19 3.75 0.33
C ALA A 57 9.96 2.96 1.41
N LEU A 58 9.39 2.77 2.60
CA LEU A 58 9.99 1.97 3.66
C LEU A 58 10.02 0.49 3.27
N VAL A 59 8.88 -0.02 2.80
CA VAL A 59 8.75 -1.41 2.32
C VAL A 59 9.67 -1.64 1.13
N PHE A 60 9.66 -0.71 0.16
CA PHE A 60 10.51 -0.79 -1.03
C PHE A 60 12.01 -0.76 -0.68
N THR A 61 12.42 0.03 0.31
CA THR A 61 13.83 0.07 0.76
C THR A 61 14.22 -1.21 1.50
N TRP A 62 13.31 -1.77 2.31
CA TRP A 62 13.53 -3.03 3.05
C TRP A 62 13.70 -4.25 2.13
N MET A 63 13.02 -4.26 0.98
CA MET A 63 13.16 -5.35 0.00
C MET A 63 14.56 -5.44 -0.63
N GLU A 64 15.44 -4.44 -0.41
CA GLU A 64 16.79 -4.37 -0.99
C GLU A 64 16.79 -4.83 -2.47
N ASP A 65 17.67 -5.75 -2.86
CA ASP A 65 17.91 -6.19 -4.25
C ASP A 65 16.74 -6.91 -4.96
N TRP A 66 15.60 -7.17 -4.29
CA TRP A 66 14.42 -7.86 -4.86
C TRP A 66 13.47 -6.90 -5.63
N TYR A 67 14.06 -6.03 -6.45
CA TYR A 67 13.35 -4.94 -7.14
C TYR A 67 12.58 -5.35 -8.40
N ASP A 68 12.79 -6.55 -8.93
CA ASP A 68 12.35 -6.92 -10.29
C ASP A 68 10.87 -7.33 -10.38
N GLU A 69 10.19 -7.59 -9.26
CA GLU A 69 8.77 -7.98 -9.24
C GLU A 69 7.81 -6.84 -8.84
N GLY A 70 8.32 -5.78 -8.20
CA GLY A 70 7.50 -4.73 -7.57
C GLY A 70 7.03 -5.15 -6.16
N ILE A 71 6.38 -4.24 -5.43
CA ILE A 71 5.89 -4.51 -4.07
C ILE A 71 4.40 -4.87 -4.07
N SER A 72 4.08 -5.96 -3.39
CA SER A 72 2.76 -6.54 -3.19
C SER A 72 2.27 -6.33 -1.76
N ARG A 73 1.01 -6.71 -1.47
CA ARG A 73 0.49 -6.72 -0.09
C ARG A 73 1.31 -7.62 0.83
N ASP A 74 1.80 -8.75 0.32
CA ASP A 74 2.53 -9.72 1.14
C ASP A 74 3.83 -9.11 1.65
N ASP A 75 4.53 -8.33 0.82
CA ASP A 75 5.74 -7.60 1.22
C ASP A 75 5.45 -6.58 2.32
N TYR A 76 4.31 -5.88 2.25
CA TYR A 76 3.90 -4.98 3.34
C TYR A 76 3.57 -5.75 4.63
N MET A 77 2.94 -6.92 4.54
CA MET A 77 2.63 -7.77 5.70
C MET A 77 3.89 -8.30 6.36
N GLU A 78 4.87 -8.73 5.56
CA GLU A 78 6.15 -9.23 6.05
C GLU A 78 6.97 -8.10 6.69
N TRP A 79 7.16 -6.99 5.97
CA TRP A 79 7.81 -5.79 6.50
C TRP A 79 7.20 -5.38 7.84
N ALA A 80 5.87 -5.29 7.92
CA ALA A 80 5.20 -4.83 9.13
C ALA A 80 5.34 -5.83 10.29
N ARG A 81 5.35 -7.14 10.04
CA ARG A 81 5.57 -8.14 11.10
C ARG A 81 6.98 -8.06 11.67
N GLU A 82 7.98 -7.90 10.82
CA GLU A 82 9.38 -7.76 11.24
C GLU A 82 9.64 -6.44 11.97
N HIS A 83 8.99 -5.36 11.53
CA HIS A 83 9.27 -4.02 12.03
C HIS A 83 8.33 -3.56 13.14
N ARG A 84 7.36 -4.38 13.58
CA ARG A 84 6.36 -3.98 14.59
C ARG A 84 6.97 -3.49 15.92
N ASP A 85 8.18 -3.93 16.25
CA ASP A 85 8.92 -3.56 17.47
C ASP A 85 10.12 -2.63 17.17
N HIS A 86 10.29 -2.19 15.91
CA HIS A 86 11.38 -1.33 15.48
C HIS A 86 11.25 0.08 16.08
N PRO A 87 12.33 0.68 16.61
CA PRO A 87 12.26 1.98 17.30
C PRO A 87 11.78 3.14 16.43
N LEU A 88 12.02 3.09 15.11
CA LEU A 88 11.63 4.15 14.17
C LEU A 88 10.39 3.81 13.34
N HIS A 89 10.06 2.53 13.19
CA HIS A 89 9.05 2.08 12.21
C HIS A 89 7.93 1.24 12.85
N GLY A 90 8.07 0.89 14.13
CA GLY A 90 7.11 0.04 14.83
C GLY A 90 5.70 0.62 14.90
N GLU A 91 5.56 1.94 15.05
CA GLU A 91 4.24 2.56 15.01
C GLU A 91 3.56 2.39 13.65
N ALA A 92 4.28 2.70 12.56
CA ALA A 92 3.77 2.58 11.20
C ALA A 92 3.44 1.11 10.84
N ALA A 93 4.30 0.18 11.23
CA ALA A 93 4.11 -1.25 11.07
C ALA A 93 2.86 -1.77 11.81
N ARG A 94 2.70 -1.43 13.10
CA ARG A 94 1.51 -1.82 13.88
C ARG A 94 0.23 -1.20 13.32
N ALA A 95 0.28 0.06 12.90
CA ALA A 95 -0.86 0.74 12.29
C ALA A 95 -1.28 0.06 10.97
N TYR A 96 -0.32 -0.39 10.15
CA TYR A 96 -0.63 -1.18 8.96
C TYR A 96 -1.26 -2.53 9.31
N LEU A 97 -0.68 -3.28 10.26
CA LEU A 97 -1.21 -4.58 10.69
C LEU A 97 -2.64 -4.50 11.23
N ALA A 98 -2.94 -3.49 12.05
CA ALA A 98 -4.28 -3.27 12.59
C ALA A 98 -5.32 -3.07 11.48
N ARG A 99 -4.98 -2.25 10.46
CA ARG A 99 -5.85 -2.06 9.28
C ARG A 99 -5.99 -3.34 8.45
N ALA A 100 -4.88 -4.00 8.17
CA ALA A 100 -4.84 -5.15 7.26
C ALA A 100 -5.45 -6.43 7.84
N SER A 101 -5.55 -6.54 9.17
CA SER A 101 -6.12 -7.69 9.87
C SER A 101 -7.62 -7.55 10.14
N GLY A 102 -8.24 -6.43 9.76
CA GLY A 102 -9.66 -6.18 10.01
C GLY A 102 -9.99 -5.92 11.48
N GLU A 103 -9.01 -5.54 12.30
CA GLU A 103 -9.24 -5.10 13.68
C GLU A 103 -9.80 -3.67 13.66
N SER A 104 -11.06 -3.56 13.25
CA SER A 104 -11.89 -2.41 13.62
C SER A 104 -12.00 -2.39 15.14
N GLN A 105 -11.52 -1.31 15.76
CA GLN A 105 -11.88 -0.96 17.14
C GLN A 105 -13.39 -0.89 17.33
#